data_AF-A0A918Y9P5-F1
#
_entry.id   AF-A0A918Y9P5-F1
#
_cell.length_a   1.000
_cell.length_b   1.000
_cell.length_c   1.000
_cell.angle_alpha   90.00
_cell.angle_beta   90.00
_cell.angle_gamma   90.00
#
_symmetry.space_group_name_H-M   'P 1'
#
loop_
_entity.id
_entity.type
_entity.pdbx_description
1 polymer ?
#
loop_
_entity_poly.entity_id
_entity_poly.type
_entity_poly.pdbx_seq_one_letter_code
_entity_poly.pdbx_strand_id
1 'polypeptide(L)'
;MGPFSLVMAAVAGAGVEPATFRLLRASGEDRLHALYVLALVLGVRRGELLGLRWDAIDLDREALTAERALQRVGGELWLVRPTTQASVRTVLLPPLVVKALPEHRERQAQERAAAGVGCRG
;
A
#
# COMPACT_ATOMS: atom_id res chain seq x y z
N MET A 1 9.33 12.76 -17.89
CA MET A 1 9.90 11.88 -16.85
C MET A 1 8.73 11.45 -15.97
N GLY A 2 8.24 10.21 -16.09
CA GLY A 2 7.04 9.77 -15.35
C GLY A 2 7.31 9.56 -13.86
N PRO A 3 6.26 9.55 -13.01
CA PRO A 3 6.39 9.34 -11.56
C PRO A 3 7.14 8.03 -11.22
N PHE A 4 6.97 6.99 -12.04
CA PHE A 4 7.69 5.72 -11.95
C PHE A 4 9.23 5.86 -11.98
N SER A 5 9.77 6.76 -12.80
CA SER A 5 11.22 6.98 -12.90
C SER A 5 11.82 7.59 -11.62
N LEU A 6 11.02 8.36 -10.87
CA LEU A 6 11.42 9.00 -9.63
C LEU A 6 11.31 8.07 -8.42
N VAL A 7 10.34 7.15 -8.44
CA VAL A 7 10.21 6.05 -7.47
C VAL A 7 11.47 5.18 -7.54
N MET A 8 11.89 4.77 -8.74
CA MET A 8 13.09 3.94 -8.93
C MET A 8 14.39 4.61 -8.47
N ALA A 9 14.52 5.93 -8.67
CA ALA A 9 15.68 6.68 -8.19
C ALA A 9 15.76 6.71 -6.66
N ALA A 10 14.62 6.80 -5.96
CA ALA A 10 14.57 6.77 -4.51
C ALA A 10 14.90 5.39 -3.91
N VAL A 11 14.48 4.29 -4.56
CA VAL A 11 14.83 2.92 -4.11
C VAL A 11 16.34 2.68 -4.17
N ALA A 12 17.02 3.17 -5.21
CA ALA A 12 18.45 2.97 -5.40
C ALA A 12 19.31 3.65 -4.31
N GLY A 13 18.83 4.73 -3.70
CA GLY A 13 19.54 5.49 -2.65
C GLY A 13 19.36 4.95 -1.23
N ALA A 14 18.41 4.04 -0.99
CA ALA A 14 17.98 3.64 0.36
C ALA A 14 18.64 2.35 0.89
N GLY A 15 19.72 1.85 0.26
CA GLY A 15 20.38 0.62 0.71
C GLY A 15 19.50 -0.63 0.58
N VAL A 16 18.55 -0.60 -0.35
CA VAL A 16 17.56 -1.66 -0.57
C VAL A 16 18.22 -2.89 -1.17
N GLU A 17 17.86 -4.07 -0.66
CA GLU A 17 18.36 -5.34 -1.18
C GLU A 17 18.15 -5.44 -2.70
N PRO A 18 19.13 -5.92 -3.49
CA PRO A 18 19.00 -6.03 -4.95
C PRO A 18 17.74 -6.77 -5.43
N ALA A 19 17.29 -7.78 -4.68
CA ALA A 19 16.07 -8.52 -5.00
C ALA A 19 14.81 -7.62 -4.89
N THR A 20 14.72 -6.82 -3.83
CA THR A 20 13.63 -5.85 -3.62
C THR A 20 13.62 -4.80 -4.73
N PHE A 21 14.78 -4.24 -5.08
CA PHE A 21 14.88 -3.29 -6.18
C PHE A 21 14.39 -3.88 -7.52
N ARG A 22 14.77 -5.11 -7.84
CA ARG A 22 14.33 -5.80 -9.06
C ARG A 22 12.81 -6.01 -9.08
N LEU A 23 12.22 -6.41 -7.96
CA LEU A 23 10.78 -6.63 -7.86
C LEU A 23 9.99 -5.31 -8.01
N LEU A 24 10.43 -4.24 -7.34
CA LEU A 24 9.79 -2.93 -7.48
C LEU A 24 9.90 -2.40 -8.91
N ARG A 25 11.04 -2.61 -9.59
CA ARG A 25 11.19 -2.28 -11.00
C ARG A 25 10.24 -3.06 -11.90
N ALA A 26 10.17 -4.38 -11.71
CA ALA A 26 9.36 -5.26 -12.56
C ALA A 26 7.86 -5.02 -12.38
N SER A 27 7.45 -4.59 -11.19
CA SER A 27 6.04 -4.37 -10.85
C SER A 27 5.51 -2.98 -11.15
N GLY A 28 6.28 -2.08 -11.78
CA GLY A 28 5.88 -0.67 -11.96
C GLY A 28 4.48 -0.44 -12.52
N GLU A 29 4.15 -1.18 -13.57
CA GLU A 29 2.86 -1.11 -14.25
C GLU A 29 1.83 -2.10 -13.67
N ASP A 30 2.23 -2.92 -12.69
CA ASP A 30 1.35 -3.90 -12.06
C ASP A 30 0.30 -3.18 -11.20
N ARG A 31 -0.93 -3.69 -11.25
CA ARG A 31 -2.04 -3.21 -10.41
C ARG A 31 -1.69 -3.20 -8.92
N LEU A 32 -0.89 -4.16 -8.47
CA LEU A 32 -0.44 -4.36 -7.10
C LEU A 32 0.88 -3.66 -6.76
N HIS A 33 1.44 -2.82 -7.64
CA HIS A 33 2.71 -2.13 -7.40
C HIS A 33 2.79 -1.45 -6.02
N ALA A 34 1.79 -0.64 -5.68
CA ALA A 34 1.75 0.07 -4.40
C ALA A 34 1.66 -0.89 -3.20
N LEU A 35 1.02 -2.05 -3.36
CA LEU A 35 1.00 -3.09 -2.32
C LEU A 35 2.41 -3.63 -2.08
N TYR A 36 3.18 -3.90 -3.14
CA TYR A 36 4.57 -4.35 -3.01
C TYR A 36 5.46 -3.28 -2.38
N VAL A 37 5.29 -2.00 -2.76
CA VAL A 37 6.00 -0.87 -2.16
C VAL A 37 5.74 -0.82 -0.66
N LEU A 38 4.47 -0.86 -0.22
CA LEU A 38 4.13 -0.83 1.20
C LEU A 38 4.67 -2.05 1.96
N ALA A 39 4.58 -3.25 1.37
CA ALA A 39 5.05 -4.49 2.00
C ALA A 39 6.57 -4.47 2.23
N LEU A 40 7.34 -4.06 1.22
CA LEU A 40 8.80 -4.15 1.22
C LEU A 40 9.46 -2.96 1.92
N VAL A 41 8.84 -1.79 1.90
CA VAL A 41 9.41 -0.57 2.48
C VAL A 41 8.96 -0.37 3.93
N LEU A 42 7.70 -0.65 4.25
CA LEU A 42 7.14 -0.42 5.59
C LEU A 42 7.03 -1.70 6.43
N GLY A 43 7.23 -2.89 5.84
CA GLY A 43 7.09 -4.16 6.54
C GLY A 43 5.66 -4.42 7.04
N VAL A 44 4.65 -3.85 6.38
CA VAL A 44 3.24 -4.03 6.76
C VAL A 44 2.81 -5.46 6.43
N ARG A 45 2.09 -6.11 7.36
CA ARG A 45 1.70 -7.52 7.19
C ARG A 45 0.66 -7.64 6.09
N ARG A 46 0.68 -8.76 5.36
CA ARG A 46 -0.28 -9.04 4.27
C ARG A 46 -1.74 -8.81 4.68
N GLY A 47 -2.16 -9.27 5.86
CA GLY A 47 -3.53 -9.06 6.33
C GLY A 47 -3.88 -7.58 6.50
N GLU A 48 -2.95 -6.78 7.01
CA GLU A 48 -3.13 -5.34 7.18
C GLU A 48 -3.19 -4.62 5.83
N LEU A 49 -2.32 -4.98 4.88
CA LEU A 49 -2.34 -4.44 3.51
C LEU A 49 -3.68 -4.72 2.81
N LEU A 50 -4.19 -5.94 2.94
CA LEU A 50 -5.48 -6.33 2.35
C LEU A 50 -6.69 -5.68 3.04
N GLY A 51 -6.53 -5.23 4.28
CA GLY A 51 -7.55 -4.49 5.03
C GLY A 51 -7.37 -2.97 5.01
N LEU A 52 -6.35 -2.47 4.31
CA LEU A 52 -6.00 -1.06 4.28
C LEU A 52 -7.03 -0.26 3.47
N ARG A 53 -7.39 0.91 3.98
CA ARG A 53 -8.29 1.86 3.32
C ARG A 53 -7.65 3.24 3.27
N TRP A 54 -8.15 4.09 2.36
CA TRP A 54 -7.63 5.44 2.17
C TRP A 54 -7.78 6.35 3.39
N ASP A 55 -8.75 6.08 4.27
CA ASP A 55 -8.95 6.80 5.55
C ASP A 55 -7.83 6.55 6.56
N ALA A 56 -7.04 5.48 6.39
CA ALA A 56 -5.91 5.13 7.23
C ALA A 56 -4.59 5.78 6.78
N ILE A 57 -4.59 6.50 5.65
CA ILE A 57 -3.41 7.12 5.04
C ILE A 57 -3.57 8.64 5.12
N ASP A 58 -2.67 9.29 5.84
CA ASP A 58 -2.54 10.73 5.91
C ASP A 58 -1.30 11.15 5.10
N LEU A 59 -1.53 11.61 3.87
CA LEU A 59 -0.44 12.06 2.98
C LEU A 59 0.12 13.41 3.41
N ASP A 60 -0.64 14.24 4.11
CA ASP A 60 -0.19 15.56 4.59
C ASP A 60 0.76 15.39 5.78
N ARG A 61 0.51 14.39 6.62
CA ARG A 61 1.37 14.02 7.76
C ARG A 61 2.36 12.91 7.43
N GLU A 62 2.40 12.44 6.19
CA GLU A 62 3.23 11.33 5.73
C GLU A 62 3.13 10.11 6.67
N ALA A 63 1.92 9.71 7.03
CA ALA A 63 1.68 8.68 8.03
C ALA A 63 0.62 7.66 7.59
N LEU A 64 0.83 6.40 7.95
CA LEU A 64 -0.13 5.30 7.77
C LEU A 64 -0.45 4.68 9.12
N THR A 65 -1.74 4.53 9.42
CA THR A 65 -2.22 3.89 10.65
C THR A 65 -2.73 2.49 10.35
N ALA A 66 -2.01 1.47 10.80
CA ALA A 66 -2.43 0.08 10.64
C ALA A 66 -3.42 -0.31 11.76
N GLU A 67 -4.72 -0.16 11.49
CA GLU A 67 -5.80 -0.38 12.48
C GLU A 67 -6.75 -1.54 12.14
N ARG A 68 -6.59 -2.16 10.95
CA ARG A 68 -7.44 -3.24 10.45
C ARG A 68 -6.59 -4.27 9.74
N ALA A 69 -7.01 -5.53 9.81
CA ALA A 69 -6.43 -6.62 9.04
C ALA A 69 -7.53 -7.53 8.51
N LEU A 70 -7.38 -7.97 7.26
CA LEU A 70 -8.18 -9.04 6.70
C LEU A 70 -7.67 -10.38 7.23
N GLN A 71 -8.54 -11.15 7.87
CA GLN A 71 -8.25 -12.46 8.42
C GLN A 71 -9.27 -13.50 7.93
N ARG A 72 -8.88 -14.77 7.93
CA ARG A 72 -9.80 -15.88 7.68
C ARG A 72 -10.25 -16.50 9.00
N VAL A 73 -11.53 -16.40 9.33
CA VAL A 73 -12.13 -16.94 10.55
C VAL A 73 -13.27 -17.87 10.14
N GLY A 74 -13.20 -19.15 10.55
CA GLY A 74 -14.22 -20.13 10.22
C GLY A 74 -14.42 -20.37 8.71
N GLY A 75 -13.38 -20.13 7.89
CA GLY A 75 -13.46 -20.25 6.43
C GLY A 75 -13.87 -18.97 5.70
N GLU A 76 -14.38 -17.96 6.42
CA GLU A 76 -14.83 -16.68 5.86
C GLU A 76 -13.80 -15.56 6.03
N LEU A 77 -13.88 -14.52 5.20
CA LEU A 77 -13.01 -13.36 5.26
C LEU A 77 -13.62 -12.27 6.14
N TRP A 78 -12.88 -11.84 7.16
CA TRP A 78 -13.30 -10.84 8.14
C TRP A 78 -12.29 -9.69 8.21
N LEU A 79 -12.78 -8.45 8.15
CA LEU A 79 -12.00 -7.29 8.53
C LEU A 79 -12.04 -7.16 10.05
N VAL A 80 -10.94 -7.48 10.70
CA VAL A 80 -10.82 -7.40 12.15
C VAL A 80 -9.99 -6.19 12.54
N ARG A 81 -10.39 -5.52 13.62
CA ARG A 81 -9.49 -4.62 14.33
C ARG A 81 -8.58 -5.45 15.23
N PRO A 82 -7.33 -5.03 15.48
CA PRO A 82 -6.49 -5.67 16.46
C PRO A 82 -7.21 -5.75 17.81
N THR A 83 -7.11 -6.90 18.47
CA THR A 83 -7.80 -7.20 19.74
C THR A 83 -7.38 -6.28 20.89
N THR A 84 -6.27 -5.55 20.75
CA THR A 84 -5.77 -4.58 21.72
C THR A 84 -5.29 -3.30 21.04
N GLN A 85 -5.52 -2.15 21.69
CA GLN A 85 -5.08 -0.83 21.21
C GLN A 85 -3.55 -0.77 21.00
N ALA A 86 -2.79 -1.57 21.74
CA ALA A 86 -1.34 -1.71 21.62
C ALA A 86 -0.86 -2.25 20.27
N SER A 87 -1.74 -2.88 19.49
CA SER A 87 -1.41 -3.42 18.17
C SER A 87 -1.68 -2.42 17.03
N VAL A 88 -2.36 -1.31 17.32
CA VAL A 88 -2.52 -0.19 16.37
C VAL A 88 -1.24 0.61 16.38
N ARG A 89 -0.60 0.73 15.21
CA ARG A 89 0.65 1.49 15.07
C ARG A 89 0.55 2.47 13.90
N THR A 90 1.18 3.62 14.09
CA THR A 90 1.40 4.60 13.02
C THR A 90 2.81 4.39 12.48
N VAL A 91 2.93 4.25 11.16
CA VAL A 91 4.20 4.10 10.45
C VAL A 91 4.39 5.34 9.57
N LEU A 92 5.56 5.96 9.65
CA LEU A 92 5.90 7.08 8.78
C LEU A 92 6.06 6.57 7.34
N LEU A 93 5.67 7.40 6.38
CA LEU A 93 5.72 7.11 4.95
C LEU A 93 6.99 7.73 4.36
N PRO A 94 8.01 6.92 4.01
CA PRO A 94 9.15 7.45 3.28
C PRO A 94 8.72 8.09 1.95
N PRO A 95 9.52 9.01 1.38
CA PRO A 95 9.18 9.71 0.15
C PRO A 95 8.83 8.79 -1.03
N LEU A 96 9.42 7.60 -1.05
CA LEU A 96 9.10 6.55 -2.03
C LEU A 96 7.62 6.12 -1.98
N VAL A 97 7.10 5.93 -0.77
CA VAL A 97 5.71 5.48 -0.54
C VAL A 97 4.73 6.60 -0.83
N VAL A 98 5.04 7.82 -0.37
CA VAL A 98 4.22 9.01 -0.61
C VAL A 98 4.01 9.25 -2.12
N LYS A 99 4.99 8.92 -2.95
CA LYS A 99 4.89 9.03 -4.42
C LYS A 99 4.08 7.90 -5.07
N ALA A 100 4.15 6.68 -4.53
CA ALA A 100 3.46 5.52 -5.11
C ALA A 100 1.95 5.51 -4.83
N LEU A 101 1.53 6.09 -3.70
CA LEU A 101 0.12 6.06 -3.27
C LEU A 101 -0.82 6.87 -4.20
N PRO A 102 -0.52 8.12 -4.62
CA PRO A 102 -1.39 8.88 -5.52
C PRO A 102 -1.66 8.16 -6.84
N GLU A 103 -0.63 7.57 -7.46
CA GLU A 103 -0.77 6.81 -8.71
C GLU A 103 -1.72 5.61 -8.54
N HIS A 104 -1.58 4.90 -7.41
CA HIS A 104 -2.50 3.81 -7.09
C HIS A 104 -3.93 4.29 -6.87
N ARG A 105 -4.12 5.46 -6.23
CA ARG A 105 -5.44 6.05 -6.01
C ARG A 105 -6.12 6.39 -7.33
N GLU A 106 -5.37 6.95 -8.27
CA GLU A 106 -5.86 7.29 -9.61
C GLU A 106 -6.24 6.02 -10.39
N ARG A 107 -5.38 5.00 -10.39
CA ARG A 107 -5.67 3.70 -11.01
C ARG A 107 -6.94 3.06 -10.45
N GLN A 108 -7.11 3.06 -9.12
CA GLN A 108 -8.34 2.57 -8.49
C GLN A 108 -9.58 3.37 -8.92
N ALA A 109 -9.46 4.68 -9.08
CA ALA A 109 -10.58 5.51 -9.54
C ALA A 109 -10.97 5.18 -10.98
N GLN A 110 -9.99 4.97 -11.86
CA GLN A 110 -10.20 4.54 -13.24
C GLN A 110 -10.85 3.15 -13.31
N GLU A 111 -10.35 2.19 -12.51
CA GLU A 111 -10.95 0.85 -12.38
C GLU A 111 -12.41 0.91 -11.92
N ARG A 112 -12.71 1.73 -10.90
CA ARG A 112 -14.09 1.93 -10.41
C ARG A 112 -14.98 2.54 -11.48
N ALA A 113 -14.49 3.53 -12.23
CA ALA A 113 -15.23 4.16 -13.31
C ALA A 113 -15.53 3.16 -14.44
N ALA A 114 -14.56 2.32 -14.81
CA ALA A 114 -14.70 1.30 -15.84
C ALA A 114 -15.64 0.15 -15.43
N ALA A 115 -15.68 -0.21 -14.15
CA ALA A 115 -16.54 -1.28 -13.63
C ALA A 115 -18.03 -0.90 -13.48
N GLY A 116 -18.39 0.38 -13.69
CA GLY A 116 -19.75 0.88 -13.51
C GLY A 116 -20.22 0.92 -12.05
N VAL A 117 -21.51 1.23 -11.83
CA VAL A 117 -22.12 1.50 -10.49
C VAL A 117 -22.16 0.26 -9.56
N GLY A 118 -21.57 -0.87 -9.97
CA GLY A 118 -21.58 -2.14 -9.21
C GLY A 118 -20.51 -2.24 -8.11
N CYS A 119 -19.43 -1.44 -8.17
CA CYS A 119 -18.32 -1.56 -7.22
C CYS A 119 -18.42 -0.56 -6.06
N ARG A 120 -19.34 -0.83 -5.13
CA ARG A 120 -19.30 -0.23 -3.78
C ARG A 120 -18.43 -1.11 -2.87
N GLY A 121 -17.20 -0.69 -2.64
CA GLY A 121 -16.24 -1.33 -1.72
C GLY A 121 -15.26 -0.31 -1.15
#